data_AF-A0A1B3W8Y4-F1
#
_entry.id   AF-A0A1B3W8Y4-F1
#
_cell.length_a   1.000
_cell.length_b   1.000
_cell.length_c   1.000
_cell.angle_alpha   90.00
_cell.angle_beta   90.00
_cell.angle_gamma   90.00
#
_symmetry.space_group_name_H-M   'P 1'
#
loop_
_entity.id
_entity.type
_entity.pdbx_description
1 polymer ?
#
loop_
_entity_poly.entity_id
_entity_poly.type
_entity_poly.pdbx_seq_one_letter_code
_entity_poly.pdbx_strand_id
1 'polypeptide(L)'
;MKRRPAIALIVVVVFLLATALAVRWAMRPQVLGPQVLAMAGRALGLDISAREFDYRLRGHPEIVAHGVSARVPGADTPLVEADRVLVSVPWSTLRSRGTDLRVQRVELDAPRLALEPFMAWWSQRPPGDGRMPELEDGLHVERGTVAGDGWLLRDLRLHLPRFSPDARLRAAVSGSWSNRSVEVPFNLQLAMTRSAMGAGIGAAGTVAPAAGEWRLLNRVTLSTRLDDSIARAGLQLQRIRLSSAARYESGGSTQDFGLGLAANGDYAGGALTLAPAALSVRGQGLVPDLDGLGGMSFGEQLAFEVAGSMRQWPATWPALPPPVGGSGAPLPFRLAYSGPADLSDQLQLVLAHGDARFQGRLRAPDVISWLGALEGDTPLPPLEGRLDVPRIDMGGATLHGVEITVDEGDPGTGTGP
;
A
#
# COMPACT_ATOMS: atom_id res chain seq x y z
N MET A 1 -72.28 -45.40 6.11
CA MET A 1 -71.61 -44.21 6.66
C MET A 1 -70.10 -44.48 6.84
N LYS A 2 -69.24 -44.28 5.83
CA LYS A 2 -67.77 -44.46 5.92
C LYS A 2 -66.93 -43.50 5.04
N ARG A 3 -67.48 -42.35 4.61
CA ARG A 3 -66.78 -41.39 3.72
C ARG A 3 -66.19 -40.16 4.41
N ARG A 4 -66.60 -39.87 5.66
CA ARG A 4 -66.16 -38.68 6.42
C ARG A 4 -64.68 -38.69 6.88
N PRO A 5 -64.07 -39.81 7.32
CA PRO A 5 -62.66 -39.79 7.72
C PRO A 5 -61.70 -39.69 6.52
N ALA A 6 -62.10 -40.20 5.34
CA ALA A 6 -61.31 -40.10 4.12
C ALA A 6 -61.21 -38.66 3.59
N ILE A 7 -62.32 -37.90 3.66
CA ILE A 7 -62.34 -36.49 3.24
C ILE A 7 -61.51 -35.62 4.20
N ALA A 8 -61.59 -35.87 5.51
CA ALA A 8 -60.78 -35.15 6.48
C ALA A 8 -59.27 -35.39 6.29
N LEU A 9 -58.87 -36.63 5.99
CA LEU A 9 -57.48 -36.96 5.68
C LEU A 9 -56.98 -36.25 4.41
N ILE A 10 -57.80 -36.21 3.36
CA ILE A 10 -57.47 -35.51 2.11
C ILE A 10 -57.29 -34.00 2.37
N VAL A 11 -58.16 -33.37 3.16
CA VAL A 11 -58.05 -31.94 3.49
C VAL A 11 -56.77 -31.64 4.28
N VAL A 12 -56.39 -32.48 5.25
CA VAL A 12 -55.15 -32.32 6.01
C VAL A 12 -53.92 -32.48 5.11
N VAL A 13 -53.90 -33.48 4.23
CA VAL A 13 -52.80 -33.70 3.29
C VAL A 13 -52.68 -32.54 2.31
N VAL A 14 -53.80 -32.05 1.76
CA VAL A 14 -53.81 -30.88 0.85
C VAL A 14 -53.35 -29.62 1.58
N PHE A 15 -53.76 -29.41 2.83
CA PHE A 15 -53.32 -28.27 3.63
C PHE A 15 -51.83 -28.34 3.95
N LEU A 16 -51.31 -29.51 4.31
CA LEU A 16 -49.87 -29.73 4.52
C LEU A 16 -49.07 -29.53 3.23
N LEU A 17 -49.58 -29.99 2.08
CA LEU A 17 -48.94 -29.77 0.78
C LEU A 17 -48.97 -28.31 0.37
N ALA A 18 -50.08 -27.62 0.57
CA ALA A 18 -50.23 -26.18 0.30
C ALA A 18 -49.31 -25.36 1.22
N THR A 19 -49.21 -25.73 2.49
CA THR A 19 -48.29 -25.09 3.45
C THR A 19 -46.84 -25.38 3.09
N ALA A 20 -46.49 -26.63 2.75
CA ALA A 20 -45.15 -26.98 2.30
C ALA A 20 -44.78 -26.28 0.98
N LEU A 21 -45.73 -26.12 0.06
CA LEU A 21 -45.55 -25.41 -1.20
C LEU A 21 -45.43 -23.90 -1.00
N ALA A 22 -46.21 -23.32 -0.09
CA ALA A 22 -46.14 -21.91 0.31
C ALA A 22 -44.82 -21.62 1.03
N VAL A 23 -44.38 -22.49 1.94
CA VAL A 23 -43.06 -22.43 2.59
C VAL A 23 -41.96 -22.58 1.53
N ARG A 24 -42.07 -23.53 0.60
CA ARG A 24 -41.11 -23.68 -0.50
C ARG A 24 -41.07 -22.47 -1.43
N TRP A 25 -42.21 -21.82 -1.66
CA TRP A 25 -42.31 -20.61 -2.47
C TRP A 25 -41.75 -19.39 -1.73
N ALA A 26 -42.06 -19.22 -0.44
CA ALA A 26 -41.51 -18.19 0.43
C ALA A 26 -40.01 -18.38 0.69
N MET A 27 -39.52 -19.61 0.65
CA MET A 27 -38.10 -19.95 0.74
C MET A 27 -37.36 -19.76 -0.59
N ARG A 28 -37.99 -19.27 -1.66
CA ARG A 28 -37.28 -19.01 -2.93
C ARG A 28 -36.19 -17.95 -2.72
N PRO A 29 -34.99 -18.12 -3.33
CA PRO A 29 -33.88 -17.19 -3.15
C PRO A 29 -34.26 -15.76 -3.54
N GLN A 30 -35.09 -15.64 -4.58
CA GLN A 30 -35.51 -14.36 -5.16
C GLN A 30 -36.47 -13.57 -4.26
N VAL A 31 -37.06 -14.18 -3.24
CA VAL A 31 -37.99 -13.51 -2.31
C VAL A 31 -37.27 -13.10 -1.02
N LEU A 32 -36.42 -13.97 -0.48
CA LEU A 32 -35.70 -13.71 0.79
C LEU A 32 -34.45 -12.86 0.61
N GLY A 33 -33.71 -13.04 -0.49
CA GLY A 33 -32.46 -12.31 -0.78
C GLY A 33 -32.64 -10.79 -0.70
N PRO A 34 -33.61 -10.20 -1.42
CA PRO A 34 -33.88 -8.76 -1.35
C PRO A 34 -34.26 -8.25 0.04
N GLN A 35 -34.97 -9.04 0.84
CA GLN A 35 -35.37 -8.64 2.20
C GLN A 35 -34.17 -8.61 3.16
N VAL A 36 -33.27 -9.59 3.04
CA VAL A 36 -32.02 -9.63 3.82
C VAL A 36 -31.14 -8.44 3.44
N LEU A 37 -30.99 -8.14 2.15
CA LEU A 37 -30.25 -6.96 1.71
C LEU A 37 -30.91 -5.66 2.15
N ALA A 38 -32.24 -5.54 2.11
CA ALA A 38 -32.95 -4.36 2.60
C ALA A 38 -32.79 -4.16 4.12
N MET A 39 -32.68 -5.25 4.89
CA MET A 39 -32.38 -5.18 6.32
C MET A 39 -30.93 -4.74 6.56
N ALA A 40 -29.97 -5.31 5.84
CA ALA A 40 -28.57 -4.89 5.90
C ALA A 40 -28.41 -3.43 5.46
N GLY A 41 -29.09 -3.03 4.39
CA GLY A 41 -29.12 -1.68 3.87
C GLY A 41 -29.64 -0.67 4.89
N ARG A 42 -30.77 -0.97 5.57
CA ARG A 42 -31.28 -0.11 6.66
C ARG A 42 -30.32 0.01 7.83
N ALA A 43 -29.63 -1.06 8.21
CA ALA A 43 -28.65 -1.02 9.30
C ALA A 43 -27.38 -0.22 8.94
N LEU A 44 -26.98 -0.29 7.67
CA LEU A 44 -25.80 0.40 7.13
C LEU A 44 -26.10 1.83 6.64
N GLY A 45 -27.38 2.17 6.45
CA GLY A 45 -27.78 3.42 5.79
C GLY A 45 -27.42 3.41 4.30
N LEU A 46 -27.55 2.25 3.65
CA LEU A 46 -27.18 2.02 2.25
C LEU A 46 -28.33 1.41 1.46
N ASP A 47 -28.44 1.76 0.19
CA ASP A 47 -29.23 1.02 -0.79
C ASP A 47 -28.37 -0.12 -1.33
N ILE A 48 -28.67 -1.34 -0.88
CA ILE A 48 -27.96 -2.55 -1.29
C ILE A 48 -28.88 -3.38 -2.18
N SER A 49 -28.41 -3.66 -3.39
CA SER A 49 -29.11 -4.45 -4.40
C SER A 49 -28.22 -5.55 -4.94
N ALA A 50 -28.83 -6.60 -5.48
CA ALA A 50 -28.14 -7.66 -6.20
C ALA A 50 -29.05 -8.13 -7.35
N ARG A 51 -28.44 -8.67 -8.41
CA ARG A 51 -29.18 -9.15 -9.59
C ARG A 51 -29.82 -10.51 -9.32
N GLU A 52 -29.06 -11.40 -8.69
CA GLU A 52 -29.44 -12.79 -8.49
C GLU A 52 -29.02 -13.27 -7.11
N PHE A 53 -29.72 -14.30 -6.62
CA PHE A 53 -29.44 -14.92 -5.33
C PHE A 53 -29.50 -16.44 -5.44
N ASP A 54 -28.57 -17.09 -4.75
CA ASP A 54 -28.62 -18.51 -4.45
C ASP A 54 -28.56 -18.71 -2.93
N TYR A 55 -29.12 -19.82 -2.46
CA TYR A 55 -28.94 -20.24 -1.08
C TYR A 55 -28.56 -21.72 -0.99
N ARG A 56 -27.79 -22.06 0.05
CA ARG A 56 -27.59 -23.44 0.48
C ARG A 56 -27.85 -23.53 1.97
N LEU A 57 -28.69 -24.47 2.37
CA LEU A 57 -29.10 -24.64 3.78
C LEU A 57 -28.54 -25.92 4.42
N ARG A 58 -27.83 -26.76 3.66
CA ARG A 58 -27.22 -27.99 4.18
C ARG A 58 -25.88 -27.66 4.84
N GLY A 59 -25.69 -28.07 6.09
CA GLY A 59 -24.52 -27.68 6.88
C GLY A 59 -24.71 -26.28 7.46
N HIS A 60 -23.96 -25.31 6.93
CA HIS A 60 -24.09 -23.89 7.28
C HIS A 60 -24.99 -23.18 6.26
N PRO A 61 -25.99 -22.39 6.71
CA PRO A 61 -26.72 -21.47 5.86
C PRO A 61 -25.79 -20.52 5.09
N GLU A 62 -25.89 -20.59 3.77
CA GLU A 62 -25.13 -19.77 2.84
C GLU A 62 -26.10 -18.95 1.98
N ILE A 63 -25.77 -17.67 1.82
CA ILE A 63 -26.39 -16.78 0.85
C ILE A 63 -25.31 -16.35 -0.13
N VAL A 64 -25.58 -16.54 -1.42
CA VAL A 64 -24.73 -16.06 -2.50
C VAL A 64 -25.53 -15.02 -3.25
N ALA A 65 -25.00 -13.80 -3.37
CA ALA A 65 -25.59 -12.72 -4.14
C ALA A 65 -24.67 -12.38 -5.31
N HIS A 66 -25.23 -12.25 -6.51
CA HIS A 66 -24.49 -11.92 -7.73
C HIS A 66 -24.82 -10.52 -8.23
N GLY A 67 -23.81 -9.81 -8.75
CA GLY A 67 -23.94 -8.44 -9.23
C GLY A 67 -24.39 -7.49 -8.12
N VAL A 68 -23.72 -7.53 -6.98
CA VAL A 68 -24.04 -6.72 -5.79
C VAL A 68 -23.61 -5.28 -6.04
N SER A 69 -24.49 -4.34 -5.69
CA SER A 69 -24.22 -2.89 -5.72
C SER A 69 -24.73 -2.28 -4.42
N ALA A 70 -23.84 -1.64 -3.68
CA ALA A 70 -24.14 -0.88 -2.47
C ALA A 70 -23.83 0.60 -2.72
N ARG A 71 -24.83 1.46 -2.53
CA ARG A 71 -24.71 2.91 -2.72
C ARG A 71 -25.34 3.67 -1.57
N VAL A 72 -24.92 4.92 -1.36
CA VAL A 72 -25.65 5.83 -0.47
C VAL A 72 -27.00 6.15 -1.12
N PRO A 73 -28.11 6.18 -0.37
CA PRO A 73 -29.40 6.55 -0.93
C PRO A 73 -29.35 7.90 -1.64
N GLY A 74 -29.77 7.94 -2.91
CA GLY A 74 -29.73 9.14 -3.75
C GLY A 74 -28.37 9.46 -4.40
N ALA A 75 -27.33 8.64 -4.19
CA ALA A 75 -26.05 8.80 -4.88
C ALA A 75 -26.01 8.03 -6.21
N ASP A 76 -25.42 8.65 -7.23
CA ASP A 76 -25.26 8.04 -8.56
C ASP A 76 -24.11 7.01 -8.59
N THR A 77 -23.05 7.25 -7.82
CA THR A 77 -21.87 6.38 -7.77
C THR A 77 -22.02 5.33 -6.66
N PRO A 78 -21.89 4.03 -6.98
CA PRO A 78 -21.87 2.99 -5.96
C PRO A 78 -20.59 3.08 -5.11
N LEU A 79 -20.74 2.80 -3.81
CA LEU A 79 -19.61 2.69 -2.88
C LEU A 79 -18.82 1.41 -3.15
N VAL A 80 -19.57 0.32 -3.29
CA VAL A 80 -19.03 -1.03 -3.49
C VAL A 80 -19.87 -1.73 -4.55
N GLU A 81 -19.19 -2.34 -5.51
CA GLU A 81 -19.76 -3.33 -6.41
C GLU A 81 -19.02 -4.65 -6.23
N ALA A 82 -19.68 -5.78 -6.50
CA ALA A 82 -19.01 -7.08 -6.53
C ALA A 82 -19.74 -8.03 -7.49
N ASP A 83 -18.97 -8.87 -8.19
CA ASP A 83 -19.54 -9.88 -9.08
C ASP A 83 -20.28 -10.95 -8.26
N ARG A 84 -19.67 -11.41 -7.16
CA ARG A 84 -20.27 -12.36 -6.21
C ARG A 84 -19.92 -11.95 -4.78
N VAL A 85 -20.92 -12.04 -3.90
CA VAL A 85 -20.72 -12.01 -2.45
C VAL A 85 -21.31 -13.28 -1.87
N LEU A 86 -20.50 -14.03 -1.12
CA LEU A 86 -20.95 -15.18 -0.35
C LEU A 86 -20.84 -14.86 1.13
N VAL A 87 -21.93 -15.11 1.87
CA VAL A 87 -21.93 -15.07 3.33
C VAL A 87 -22.46 -16.40 3.85
N SER A 88 -21.66 -17.07 4.66
CA SER A 88 -22.03 -18.30 5.36
C SER A 88 -22.13 -18.02 6.85
N VAL A 89 -23.22 -18.44 7.49
CA VAL A 89 -23.48 -18.22 8.92
C VAL A 89 -23.90 -19.52 9.60
N PRO A 90 -23.47 -19.77 10.85
CA PRO A 90 -23.98 -20.89 11.64
C PRO A 90 -25.48 -20.80 11.92
N TRP A 91 -26.15 -21.95 12.02
CA TRP A 91 -27.55 -22.01 12.45
C TRP A 91 -27.76 -21.44 13.86
N SER A 92 -26.76 -21.54 14.75
CA SER A 92 -26.78 -20.93 16.08
C SER A 92 -26.93 -19.42 16.01
N THR A 93 -26.19 -18.75 15.12
CA THR A 93 -26.27 -17.30 14.86
C THR A 93 -27.67 -16.88 14.42
N LEU A 94 -28.28 -17.63 13.49
CA LEU A 94 -29.66 -17.33 13.05
C LEU A 94 -30.69 -17.54 14.15
N ARG A 95 -30.54 -18.60 14.96
CA ARG A 95 -31.46 -18.90 16.08
C ARG A 95 -31.32 -17.92 17.24
N SER A 96 -30.13 -17.38 17.45
CA SER A 96 -29.82 -16.40 18.51
C SER A 96 -30.36 -15.00 18.19
N ARG A 97 -30.90 -14.79 16.97
CA ARG A 97 -31.45 -13.50 16.48
C ARG A 97 -30.47 -12.33 16.66
N GLY A 98 -29.19 -12.57 16.41
CA GLY A 98 -28.15 -11.54 16.46
C GLY A 98 -27.56 -11.27 17.85
N THR A 99 -27.87 -12.09 18.86
CA THR A 99 -27.17 -12.05 20.16
C THR A 99 -25.79 -12.71 20.08
N ASP A 100 -25.65 -13.73 19.23
CA ASP A 100 -24.36 -14.31 18.81
C ASP A 100 -24.00 -13.76 17.44
N LEU A 101 -22.80 -13.17 17.31
CA LEU A 101 -22.32 -12.53 16.07
C LEU A 101 -21.19 -13.36 15.48
N ARG A 102 -21.47 -14.63 15.17
CA ARG A 102 -20.55 -15.52 14.46
C ARG A 102 -20.93 -15.65 13.01
N VAL A 103 -19.95 -15.44 12.14
CA VAL A 103 -20.05 -15.67 10.70
C VAL A 103 -19.04 -16.76 10.36
N GLN A 104 -19.47 -17.75 9.58
CA GLN A 104 -18.59 -18.84 9.18
C GLN A 104 -17.56 -18.32 8.19
N ARG A 105 -18.01 -17.70 7.09
CA ARG A 105 -17.15 -17.32 5.96
C ARG A 105 -17.75 -16.14 5.21
N VAL A 106 -16.88 -15.25 4.75
CA VAL A 106 -17.24 -14.18 3.80
C VAL A 106 -16.32 -14.27 2.59
N GLU A 107 -16.90 -14.22 1.40
CA GLU A 107 -16.14 -14.11 0.15
C GLU A 107 -16.65 -12.96 -0.69
N LEU A 108 -15.72 -12.25 -1.33
CA LEU A 108 -16.02 -11.26 -2.36
C LEU A 108 -15.19 -11.57 -3.62
N ASP A 109 -15.88 -11.74 -4.74
CA ASP A 109 -15.26 -11.88 -6.04
C ASP A 109 -15.36 -10.58 -6.83
N ALA A 110 -14.21 -10.15 -7.35
CA ALA A 110 -14.02 -8.92 -8.10
C ALA A 110 -14.68 -7.69 -7.45
N PRO A 111 -14.56 -7.47 -6.12
CA PRO A 111 -15.14 -6.29 -5.52
C PRO A 111 -14.45 -5.02 -6.03
N ARG A 112 -15.24 -4.00 -6.33
CA ARG A 112 -14.78 -2.66 -6.73
C ARG A 112 -15.20 -1.69 -5.65
N LEU A 113 -14.23 -1.10 -4.97
CA LEU A 113 -14.44 -0.11 -3.91
C LEU A 113 -14.06 1.28 -4.43
N ALA A 114 -15.00 2.21 -4.39
CA ALA A 114 -14.73 3.63 -4.56
C ALA A 114 -14.38 4.22 -3.19
N LEU A 115 -13.08 4.48 -2.94
CA LEU A 115 -12.59 4.79 -1.60
C LEU A 115 -13.12 6.12 -1.07
N GLU A 116 -13.13 7.18 -1.89
CA GLU A 116 -13.61 8.50 -1.47
C GLU A 116 -15.08 8.49 -1.04
N PRO A 117 -16.04 8.03 -1.87
CA PRO A 117 -17.42 7.86 -1.42
C PRO A 117 -17.54 6.99 -0.17
N PHE A 118 -16.75 5.91 -0.08
CA PHE A 118 -16.76 5.02 1.08
C PHE A 118 -16.31 5.74 2.37
N MET A 119 -15.22 6.52 2.30
CA MET A 119 -14.71 7.27 3.44
C MET A 119 -15.67 8.39 3.86
N ALA A 120 -16.28 9.08 2.89
CA ALA A 120 -17.31 10.08 3.15
C ALA A 120 -18.51 9.47 3.89
N TRP A 121 -18.99 8.30 3.47
CA TRP A 121 -20.04 7.55 4.17
C TRP A 121 -19.58 7.06 5.55
N TRP A 122 -18.37 6.50 5.66
CA TRP A 122 -17.82 5.98 6.92
C TRP A 122 -17.70 7.05 8.00
N SER A 123 -17.24 8.26 7.62
CA SER A 123 -17.09 9.39 8.54
C SER A 123 -18.40 9.88 9.18
N GLN A 124 -19.54 9.59 8.54
CA GLN A 124 -20.88 9.98 9.02
C GLN A 124 -21.49 8.93 9.95
N ARG A 125 -20.85 7.77 10.12
CA ARG A 125 -21.39 6.69 10.96
C ARG A 125 -21.43 7.14 12.43
N PRO A 126 -22.55 6.95 13.14
CA PRO A 126 -22.62 7.21 14.57
C PRO A 126 -21.54 6.39 15.30
N PRO A 127 -20.91 6.94 16.36
CA PRO A 127 -20.09 6.13 17.24
C PRO A 127 -20.96 5.01 17.81
N GLY A 128 -20.63 3.76 17.50
CA GLY A 128 -21.34 2.60 18.01
C GLY A 128 -20.51 1.88 19.05
N ASP A 129 -21.18 1.15 19.94
CA ASP A 129 -20.58 0.19 20.89
C ASP A 129 -20.01 -1.06 20.19
N GLY A 130 -19.72 -0.95 18.88
CA GLY A 130 -19.81 -1.97 17.84
C GLY A 130 -19.12 -3.27 18.18
N ARG A 131 -19.90 -4.27 18.62
CA ARG A 131 -19.42 -5.65 18.73
C ARG A 131 -19.11 -6.15 17.32
N MET A 132 -17.83 -6.31 17.03
CA MET A 132 -17.37 -6.90 15.79
C MET A 132 -17.69 -8.41 15.77
N PRO A 133 -18.16 -8.96 14.64
CA PRO A 133 -18.43 -10.39 14.54
C PRO A 133 -17.14 -11.21 14.57
N GLU A 134 -17.23 -12.46 15.02
CA GLU A 134 -16.16 -13.44 14.81
C GLU A 134 -16.30 -14.08 13.43
N LEU A 135 -15.20 -14.25 12.71
CA LEU A 135 -15.13 -14.99 11.45
C LEU A 135 -14.31 -16.27 11.66
N GLU A 136 -14.93 -17.45 11.51
CA GLU A 136 -14.25 -18.73 11.78
C GLU A 136 -13.35 -19.18 10.62
N ASP A 137 -13.89 -19.22 9.40
CA ASP A 137 -13.17 -19.47 8.13
C ASP A 137 -12.83 -18.15 7.40
N GLY A 138 -13.12 -17.03 8.07
CA GLY A 138 -12.52 -15.75 7.75
C GLY A 138 -13.11 -15.02 6.54
N LEU A 139 -12.27 -14.19 5.91
CA LEU A 139 -12.60 -13.31 4.79
C LEU A 139 -11.66 -13.59 3.62
N HIS A 140 -12.26 -13.79 2.44
CA HIS A 140 -11.55 -14.00 1.19
C HIS A 140 -11.99 -12.93 0.18
N VAL A 141 -11.02 -12.26 -0.43
CA VAL A 141 -11.24 -11.35 -1.55
C VAL A 141 -10.40 -11.82 -2.71
N GLU A 142 -11.01 -11.92 -3.88
CA GLU A 142 -10.33 -12.27 -5.13
C GLU A 142 -10.58 -11.20 -6.20
N ARG A 143 -9.53 -10.85 -6.96
CA ARG A 143 -9.59 -9.88 -8.08
C ARG A 143 -10.18 -8.51 -7.67
N GLY A 144 -9.97 -8.09 -6.43
CA GLY A 144 -10.48 -6.83 -5.92
C GLY A 144 -9.83 -5.63 -6.61
N THR A 145 -10.55 -4.53 -6.66
CA THR A 145 -10.08 -3.23 -7.16
C THR A 145 -10.48 -2.14 -6.18
N VAL A 146 -9.54 -1.27 -5.80
CA VAL A 146 -9.81 -0.09 -4.98
C VAL A 146 -9.33 1.13 -5.76
N ALA A 147 -10.24 2.06 -6.05
CA ALA A 147 -9.92 3.32 -6.69
C ALA A 147 -9.95 4.45 -5.65
N GLY A 148 -8.90 5.26 -5.63
CA GLY A 148 -8.84 6.51 -4.88
C GLY A 148 -8.36 7.65 -5.77
N ASP A 149 -8.17 8.83 -5.19
CA ASP A 149 -7.74 10.00 -5.96
C ASP A 149 -6.34 9.81 -6.56
N GLY A 150 -6.26 9.76 -7.89
CA GLY A 150 -5.00 9.65 -8.63
C GLY A 150 -4.28 8.30 -8.55
N TRP A 151 -4.83 7.29 -7.85
CA TRP A 151 -4.23 5.96 -7.73
C TRP A 151 -5.25 4.83 -7.79
N LEU A 152 -4.75 3.63 -8.10
CA LEU A 152 -5.56 2.43 -8.28
C LEU A 152 -4.86 1.21 -7.74
N LEU A 153 -5.57 0.42 -6.93
CA LEU A 153 -5.15 -0.91 -6.50
C LEU A 153 -5.92 -1.94 -7.32
N ARG A 154 -5.21 -2.80 -8.04
CA ARG A 154 -5.79 -3.88 -8.87
C ARG A 154 -5.33 -5.25 -8.40
N ASP A 155 -6.05 -6.27 -8.87
CA ASP A 155 -5.79 -7.69 -8.60
C ASP A 155 -5.62 -7.98 -7.11
N LEU A 156 -6.35 -7.25 -6.27
CA LEU A 156 -6.30 -7.39 -4.84
C LEU A 156 -6.80 -8.77 -4.44
N ARG A 157 -5.92 -9.54 -3.81
CA ARG A 157 -6.28 -10.75 -3.08
C ARG A 157 -6.07 -10.53 -1.60
N LEU A 158 -7.08 -10.85 -0.80
CA LEU A 158 -6.99 -10.82 0.65
C LEU A 158 -7.43 -12.17 1.18
N HIS A 159 -6.59 -12.79 1.99
CA HIS A 159 -6.90 -14.02 2.70
C HIS A 159 -6.69 -13.81 4.19
N LEU A 160 -7.80 -13.65 4.90
CA LEU A 160 -7.85 -13.57 6.36
C LEU A 160 -8.48 -14.87 6.85
N PRO A 161 -7.71 -15.86 7.34
CA PRO A 161 -8.24 -17.20 7.68
C PRO A 161 -9.21 -17.19 8.86
N ARG A 162 -9.02 -16.28 9.82
CA ARG A 162 -9.86 -16.16 11.02
C ARG A 162 -9.83 -14.74 11.53
N PHE A 163 -10.94 -14.26 12.06
CA PHE A 163 -11.03 -12.98 12.73
C PHE A 163 -11.74 -13.12 14.08
N SER A 164 -11.16 -12.55 15.12
CA SER A 164 -11.81 -12.35 16.41
C SER A 164 -11.28 -11.03 17.00
N PRO A 165 -12.13 -10.21 17.65
CA PRO A 165 -11.75 -8.86 18.08
C PRO A 165 -10.54 -8.84 19.02
N ASP A 166 -10.50 -9.78 19.96
CA ASP A 166 -9.49 -9.85 21.03
C ASP A 166 -8.30 -10.75 20.69
N ALA A 167 -8.31 -11.38 19.50
CA ALA A 167 -7.27 -12.30 19.07
C ALA A 167 -6.25 -11.62 18.14
N ARG A 168 -5.08 -12.26 18.01
CA ARG A 168 -4.08 -11.88 17.00
C ARG A 168 -4.66 -12.07 15.61
N LEU A 169 -4.51 -11.07 14.77
CA LEU A 169 -4.90 -11.11 13.36
C LEU A 169 -3.71 -11.55 12.52
N ARG A 170 -3.93 -12.41 11.52
CA ARG A 170 -2.98 -12.72 10.46
C ARG A 170 -3.71 -12.68 9.14
N ALA A 171 -3.14 -12.06 8.12
CA ALA A 171 -3.72 -12.04 6.78
C ALA A 171 -2.62 -12.12 5.73
N ALA A 172 -2.93 -12.68 4.56
CA ALA A 172 -2.11 -12.54 3.37
C ALA A 172 -2.80 -11.55 2.43
N VAL A 173 -2.05 -10.61 1.88
CA VAL A 173 -2.55 -9.63 0.91
C VAL A 173 -1.60 -9.52 -0.26
N SER A 174 -2.13 -9.51 -1.48
CA SER A 174 -1.35 -9.25 -2.69
C SER A 174 -2.15 -8.42 -3.69
N GLY A 175 -1.46 -7.79 -4.62
CA GLY A 175 -2.06 -6.96 -5.65
C GLY A 175 -1.02 -6.08 -6.33
N SER A 176 -1.49 -5.13 -7.13
CA SER A 176 -0.65 -4.09 -7.73
C SER A 176 -1.25 -2.72 -7.45
N TRP A 177 -0.53 -1.88 -6.72
CA TRP A 177 -0.87 -0.46 -6.55
C TRP A 177 -0.21 0.33 -7.68
N SER A 178 -0.91 1.26 -8.30
CA SER A 178 -0.31 2.14 -9.29
C SER A 178 -0.88 3.55 -9.22
N ASN A 179 -0.08 4.51 -9.68
CA ASN A 179 -0.51 5.87 -9.98
C ASN A 179 -0.05 6.22 -11.41
N ARG A 180 0.01 7.52 -11.74
CA ARG A 180 0.44 7.96 -13.09
C ARG A 180 1.89 7.62 -13.45
N SER A 181 2.73 7.37 -12.45
CA SER A 181 4.18 7.35 -12.59
C SER A 181 4.81 6.01 -12.21
N VAL A 182 4.22 5.30 -11.24
CA VAL A 182 4.82 4.12 -10.62
C VAL A 182 3.79 3.00 -10.54
N GLU A 183 4.21 1.77 -10.85
CA GLU A 183 3.51 0.55 -10.52
C GLU A 183 4.25 -0.19 -9.39
N VAL A 184 3.50 -0.69 -8.41
CA VAL A 184 4.01 -1.35 -7.21
C VAL A 184 3.25 -2.65 -6.98
N PRO A 185 3.69 -3.75 -7.60
CA PRO A 185 3.25 -5.09 -7.27
C PRO A 185 3.72 -5.45 -5.86
N PHE A 186 2.86 -6.09 -5.08
CA PHE A 186 3.19 -6.54 -3.73
C PHE A 186 2.56 -7.88 -3.37
N ASN A 187 3.20 -8.56 -2.43
CA ASN A 187 2.69 -9.76 -1.76
C ASN A 187 3.21 -9.76 -0.32
N LEU A 188 2.30 -9.57 0.63
CA LEU A 188 2.60 -9.31 2.02
C LEU A 188 1.82 -10.25 2.94
N GLN A 189 2.51 -10.74 3.97
CA GLN A 189 1.91 -11.33 5.15
C GLN A 189 1.78 -10.25 6.21
N LEU A 190 0.56 -10.00 6.66
CA LEU A 190 0.21 -9.04 7.70
C LEU A 190 -0.06 -9.77 9.01
N ALA A 191 0.34 -9.14 10.12
CA ALA A 191 -0.01 -9.59 11.46
C ALA A 191 -0.34 -8.39 12.34
N MET A 192 -1.35 -8.54 13.19
CA MET A 192 -1.66 -7.57 14.25
C MET A 192 -1.74 -8.29 15.59
N THR A 193 -1.26 -7.65 16.66
CA THR A 193 -1.33 -8.23 18.00
C THR A 193 -2.76 -8.38 18.52
N ARG A 194 -3.67 -7.51 18.07
CA ARG A 194 -5.12 -7.54 18.30
C ARG A 194 -5.83 -6.66 17.27
N SER A 195 -7.12 -6.85 17.06
CA SER A 195 -7.95 -6.05 16.15
C SER A 195 -8.46 -4.77 16.83
N ALA A 196 -7.55 -3.99 17.40
CA ALA A 196 -7.88 -2.77 18.13
C ALA A 196 -6.78 -1.72 18.02
N MET A 197 -7.09 -0.49 18.44
CA MET A 197 -6.09 0.57 18.60
C MET A 197 -5.02 0.17 19.63
N GLY A 198 -3.84 0.79 19.53
CA GLY A 198 -2.68 0.41 20.35
C GLY A 198 -1.99 -0.88 19.90
N ALA A 199 -2.50 -1.56 18.88
CA ALA A 199 -1.95 -2.83 18.41
C ALA A 199 -0.59 -2.66 17.74
N GLY A 200 0.29 -3.63 17.96
CA GLY A 200 1.47 -3.81 17.12
C GLY A 200 1.05 -4.38 15.77
N ILE A 201 1.54 -3.80 14.69
CA ILE A 201 1.37 -4.26 13.32
C ILE A 201 2.72 -4.74 12.80
N GLY A 202 2.71 -5.87 12.12
CA GLY A 202 3.83 -6.37 11.33
C GLY A 202 3.38 -6.65 9.90
N ALA A 203 4.26 -6.37 8.94
CA ALA A 203 4.12 -6.81 7.55
C ALA A 203 5.44 -7.39 7.06
N ALA A 204 5.41 -8.47 6.31
CA ALA A 204 6.60 -9.04 5.69
C ALA A 204 6.28 -9.65 4.34
N GLY A 205 7.17 -9.50 3.36
CA GLY A 205 6.94 -10.04 2.03
C GLY A 205 7.73 -9.31 0.96
N THR A 206 7.15 -9.19 -0.23
CA THR A 206 7.79 -8.57 -1.39
C THR A 206 7.03 -7.35 -1.86
N VAL A 207 7.78 -6.32 -2.25
CA VAL A 207 7.27 -5.10 -2.88
C VAL A 207 8.21 -4.77 -4.03
N ALA A 208 7.68 -4.47 -5.21
CA ALA A 208 8.50 -4.36 -6.42
C ALA A 208 8.21 -3.09 -7.24
N PRO A 209 8.37 -1.86 -6.68
CA PRO A 209 8.12 -0.64 -7.42
C PRO A 209 8.92 -0.61 -8.73
N ALA A 210 8.26 -0.14 -9.78
CA ALA A 210 8.82 0.01 -11.11
C ALA A 210 8.27 1.28 -11.77
N ALA A 211 9.14 1.98 -12.51
CA ALA A 211 8.76 3.08 -13.39
C ALA A 211 9.75 3.16 -14.56
N GLY A 212 9.24 3.36 -15.77
CA GLY A 212 10.07 3.34 -16.98
C GLY A 212 10.87 2.02 -17.10
N GLU A 213 12.18 2.14 -17.27
CA GLU A 213 13.12 1.02 -17.43
C GLU A 213 13.65 0.46 -16.09
N TRP A 214 13.33 1.09 -14.96
CA TRP A 214 13.85 0.66 -13.67
C TRP A 214 12.84 -0.15 -12.86
N ARG A 215 13.37 -1.08 -12.08
CA ARG A 215 12.63 -1.90 -11.11
C ARG A 215 13.44 -2.06 -9.84
N LEU A 216 12.77 -1.98 -8.69
CA LEU A 216 13.39 -2.20 -7.39
C LEU A 216 12.68 -3.37 -6.69
N LEU A 217 13.28 -4.55 -6.73
CA LEU A 217 12.79 -5.74 -6.05
C LEU A 217 13.15 -5.68 -4.57
N ASN A 218 12.16 -5.59 -3.70
CA ASN A 218 12.36 -5.49 -2.26
C ASN A 218 11.77 -6.70 -1.54
N ARG A 219 12.56 -7.32 -0.66
CA ARG A 219 12.02 -8.15 0.42
C ARG A 219 11.98 -7.32 1.70
N VAL A 220 10.78 -6.99 2.14
CA VAL A 220 10.54 -6.07 3.24
C VAL A 220 10.13 -6.78 4.53
N THR A 221 10.54 -6.23 5.67
CA THR A 221 9.92 -6.49 6.97
C THR A 221 9.64 -5.14 7.64
N LEU A 222 8.37 -4.90 7.93
CA LEU A 222 7.86 -3.69 8.57
C LEU A 222 7.28 -4.07 9.93
N SER A 223 7.56 -3.26 10.94
CA SER A 223 6.84 -3.28 12.21
C SER A 223 6.52 -1.87 12.65
N THR A 224 5.35 -1.68 13.27
CA THR A 224 4.91 -0.41 13.83
C THR A 224 3.91 -0.67 14.96
N ARG A 225 3.52 0.37 15.69
CA ARG A 225 2.45 0.34 16.68
C ARG A 225 1.46 1.45 16.33
N LEU A 226 0.17 1.10 16.27
CA LEU A 226 -0.88 2.10 16.19
C LEU A 226 -0.97 2.86 17.50
N ASP A 227 -1.11 4.18 17.44
CA ASP A 227 -1.46 4.95 18.64
C ASP A 227 -2.90 4.64 19.08
N ASP A 228 -3.18 4.84 20.37
CA ASP A 228 -4.51 4.66 20.95
C ASP A 228 -5.43 5.87 20.66
N SER A 229 -4.88 7.01 20.25
CA SER A 229 -5.67 8.16 19.80
C SER A 229 -5.94 8.11 18.29
N ILE A 230 -7.15 7.68 17.91
CA ILE A 230 -7.78 8.23 16.70
C ILE A 230 -8.18 9.65 17.08
N ALA A 231 -7.24 10.61 17.01
CA ALA A 231 -7.68 11.98 16.86
C ALA A 231 -8.56 12.01 15.59
N ARG A 232 -9.61 12.82 15.56
CA ARG A 232 -10.47 12.99 14.37
C ARG A 232 -9.70 13.40 13.08
N ALA A 233 -8.38 13.51 13.15
CA ALA A 233 -7.44 14.01 12.16
C ALA A 233 -6.56 12.96 11.47
N GLY A 234 -6.49 11.68 11.90
CA GLY A 234 -5.65 10.69 11.19
C GLY A 234 -5.24 9.43 11.97
N LEU A 235 -4.41 8.59 11.34
CA LEU A 235 -3.82 7.37 11.91
C LEU A 235 -2.38 7.65 12.33
N GLN A 236 -2.09 7.56 13.64
CA GLN A 236 -0.72 7.72 14.15
C GLN A 236 0.01 6.39 14.24
N LEU A 237 1.25 6.38 13.75
CA LEU A 237 2.14 5.22 13.65
C LEU A 237 3.40 5.48 14.47
N GLN A 238 3.62 4.68 15.51
CA GLN A 238 4.78 4.79 16.37
C GLN A 238 5.79 3.70 16.06
N ARG A 239 7.09 4.00 16.26
CA ARG A 239 8.18 3.02 16.22
C ARG A 239 8.18 2.21 14.92
N ILE A 240 7.93 2.87 13.80
CA ILE A 240 8.07 2.28 12.48
C ILE A 240 9.51 1.77 12.37
N ARG A 241 9.66 0.50 12.02
CA ARG A 241 10.93 -0.10 11.62
C ARG A 241 10.69 -0.87 10.34
N LEU A 242 11.33 -0.44 9.27
CA LEU A 242 11.32 -1.09 7.99
C LEU A 242 12.76 -1.53 7.69
N SER A 243 12.93 -2.80 7.35
CA SER A 243 14.14 -3.31 6.71
C SER A 243 13.77 -3.83 5.32
N SER A 244 14.65 -3.60 4.35
CA SER A 244 14.52 -4.12 3.01
C SER A 244 15.85 -4.73 2.56
N ALA A 245 15.79 -5.93 2.00
CA ALA A 245 16.82 -6.42 1.08
C ALA A 245 16.37 -6.05 -0.33
N ALA A 246 17.06 -5.11 -0.95
CA ALA A 246 16.69 -4.48 -2.20
C ALA A 246 17.64 -4.92 -3.33
N ARG A 247 17.07 -5.09 -4.51
CA ARG A 247 17.77 -5.28 -5.78
C ARG A 247 17.23 -4.28 -6.77
N TYR A 248 18.07 -3.34 -7.20
CA TYR A 248 17.76 -2.41 -8.27
C TYR A 248 18.17 -3.00 -9.61
N GLU A 249 17.30 -2.88 -10.60
CA GLU A 249 17.49 -3.34 -11.97
C GLU A 249 17.15 -2.18 -12.91
N SER A 250 18.06 -1.83 -13.81
CA SER A 250 17.82 -0.81 -14.85
C SER A 250 18.83 -0.93 -15.97
N GLY A 251 18.38 -0.89 -17.23
CA GLY A 251 19.28 -0.83 -18.39
C GLY A 251 20.34 -1.94 -18.47
N GLY A 252 20.03 -3.14 -17.95
CA GLY A 252 20.97 -4.27 -17.88
C GLY A 252 21.90 -4.28 -16.67
N SER A 253 21.95 -3.19 -15.89
CA SER A 253 22.66 -3.14 -14.62
C SER A 253 21.80 -3.73 -13.49
N THR A 254 22.44 -4.40 -12.52
CA THR A 254 21.79 -4.91 -11.32
C THR A 254 22.64 -4.61 -10.10
N GLN A 255 21.99 -4.14 -9.04
CA GLN A 255 22.68 -3.70 -7.84
C GLN A 255 21.90 -4.10 -6.58
N ASP A 256 22.55 -4.87 -5.71
CA ASP A 256 21.99 -5.32 -4.43
C ASP A 256 22.40 -4.37 -3.30
N PHE A 257 21.47 -4.08 -2.38
CA PHE A 257 21.71 -3.27 -1.19
C PHE A 257 20.65 -3.49 -0.10
N GLY A 258 20.98 -3.15 1.14
CA GLY A 258 20.07 -3.11 2.27
C GLY A 258 19.56 -1.70 2.53
N LEU A 259 18.27 -1.55 2.79
CA LEU A 259 17.67 -0.32 3.31
C LEU A 259 17.14 -0.54 4.72
N GLY A 260 17.39 0.43 5.60
CA GLY A 260 16.79 0.54 6.92
C GLY A 260 16.07 1.88 7.07
N LEU A 261 14.89 1.85 7.67
CA LEU A 261 14.13 3.02 8.06
C LEU A 261 13.61 2.83 9.47
N ALA A 262 13.82 3.82 10.33
CA ALA A 262 13.18 3.91 11.64
C ALA A 262 12.53 5.29 11.81
N ALA A 263 11.22 5.33 12.06
CA ALA A 263 10.47 6.58 12.10
C ALA A 263 9.29 6.55 13.07
N ASN A 264 8.74 7.72 13.37
CA ASN A 264 7.33 7.86 13.70
C ASN A 264 6.60 8.44 12.49
N GLY A 265 5.30 8.21 12.40
CA GLY A 265 4.52 8.74 11.31
C GLY A 265 3.08 9.04 11.65
N ASP A 266 2.46 9.81 10.77
CA ASP A 266 1.06 10.16 10.80
C ASP A 266 0.50 10.00 9.38
N TYR A 267 -0.69 9.41 9.28
CA TYR A 267 -1.44 9.38 8.04
C TYR A 267 -2.70 10.21 8.21
N ALA A 268 -2.73 11.36 7.54
CA ALA A 268 -3.80 12.34 7.60
C ALA A 268 -3.98 12.98 6.22
N GLY A 269 -5.22 13.30 5.85
CA GLY A 269 -5.51 14.04 4.62
C GLY A 269 -4.96 13.39 3.34
N GLY A 270 -4.82 12.06 3.30
CA GLY A 270 -4.31 11.32 2.14
C GLY A 270 -2.78 11.21 2.07
N ALA A 271 -2.03 11.81 2.99
CA ALA A 271 -0.57 11.76 3.02
C ALA A 271 -0.06 11.02 4.26
N LEU A 272 0.99 10.22 4.07
CA LEU A 272 1.80 9.62 5.14
C LEU A 272 3.02 10.52 5.38
N THR A 273 3.11 11.13 6.56
CA THR A 273 4.30 11.87 7.00
C THR A 273 5.12 10.99 7.94
N LEU A 274 6.44 10.98 7.76
CA LEU A 274 7.41 10.26 8.58
C LEU A 274 8.42 11.27 9.12
N ALA A 275 8.31 11.63 10.39
CA ALA A 275 9.23 12.58 11.02
C ALA A 275 9.28 12.36 12.56
N PRO A 276 10.48 12.33 13.16
CA PRO A 276 11.78 12.17 12.49
C PRO A 276 11.90 10.77 11.86
N ALA A 277 12.66 10.68 10.76
CA ALA A 277 12.97 9.46 10.05
C ALA A 277 14.50 9.25 10.00
N ALA A 278 14.97 8.15 10.57
CA ALA A 278 16.33 7.65 10.42
C ALA A 278 16.40 6.68 9.25
N LEU A 279 17.34 6.89 8.34
CA LEU A 279 17.56 6.12 7.13
C LEU A 279 18.96 5.53 7.15
N SER A 280 19.08 4.29 6.71
CA SER A 280 20.37 3.66 6.46
C SER A 280 20.36 2.92 5.12
N VAL A 281 21.46 3.06 4.39
CA VAL A 281 21.73 2.31 3.16
C VAL A 281 23.02 1.54 3.40
N ARG A 282 23.02 0.25 3.06
CA ARG A 282 24.19 -0.62 3.16
C ARG A 282 24.39 -1.31 1.82
N GLY A 283 25.54 -1.09 1.18
CA GLY A 283 25.77 -1.55 -0.18
C GLY A 283 27.21 -1.93 -0.46
N GLN A 284 27.46 -2.36 -1.68
CA GLN A 284 28.79 -2.58 -2.23
C GLN A 284 28.81 -2.09 -3.68
N GLY A 285 29.99 -1.91 -4.26
CA GLY A 285 30.10 -1.46 -5.64
C GLY A 285 29.58 -0.03 -5.80
N LEU A 286 28.53 0.17 -6.59
CA LEU A 286 27.97 1.49 -6.88
C LEU A 286 27.11 2.07 -5.75
N VAL A 287 26.69 1.24 -4.78
CA VAL A 287 25.86 1.71 -3.65
C VAL A 287 26.72 2.01 -2.43
N PRO A 288 26.76 3.28 -1.98
CA PRO A 288 27.50 3.67 -0.80
C PRO A 288 26.80 3.24 0.51
N ASP A 289 27.61 3.13 1.57
CA ASP A 289 27.11 3.09 2.93
C ASP A 289 26.73 4.50 3.41
N LEU A 290 25.44 4.70 3.69
CA LEU A 290 24.87 5.99 4.07
C LEU A 290 24.07 5.85 5.37
N ASP A 291 24.16 6.85 6.23
CA ASP A 291 23.26 7.03 7.37
C ASP A 291 22.72 8.46 7.35
N GLY A 292 21.43 8.64 7.60
CA GLY A 292 20.78 9.94 7.55
C GLY A 292 19.60 10.07 8.52
N LEU A 293 19.26 11.31 8.84
CA LEU A 293 18.13 11.71 9.65
C LEU A 293 17.39 12.84 8.95
N GLY A 294 16.07 12.83 9.04
CA GLY A 294 15.27 13.84 8.39
C GLY A 294 13.77 13.61 8.48
N GLY A 295 13.06 13.98 7.42
CA GLY A 295 11.63 13.79 7.28
C GLY A 295 11.28 13.35 5.86
N MET A 296 10.17 12.63 5.74
CA MET A 296 9.60 12.19 4.46
C MET A 296 8.09 12.36 4.49
N SER A 297 7.48 12.67 3.36
CA SER A 297 6.04 12.65 3.17
C SER A 297 5.70 11.96 1.86
N PHE A 298 4.64 11.17 1.87
CA PHE A 298 4.16 10.42 0.73
C PHE A 298 2.64 10.59 0.60
N GLY A 299 2.21 11.36 -0.41
CA GLY A 299 0.81 11.59 -0.75
C GLY A 299 0.67 11.77 -2.26
N GLU A 300 0.09 12.89 -2.70
CA GLU A 300 0.10 13.27 -4.13
C GLU A 300 1.51 13.43 -4.69
N GLN A 301 2.43 13.89 -3.84
CA GLN A 301 3.85 14.02 -4.14
C GLN A 301 4.66 13.24 -3.11
N LEU A 302 5.87 12.89 -3.53
CA LEU A 302 6.93 12.42 -2.64
C LEU A 302 7.78 13.64 -2.29
N ALA A 303 7.96 13.89 -0.99
CA ALA A 303 8.94 14.86 -0.52
C ALA A 303 9.78 14.27 0.61
N PHE A 304 11.07 14.60 0.63
CA PHE A 304 11.95 14.27 1.73
C PHE A 304 13.04 15.31 1.89
N GLU A 305 13.49 15.49 3.12
CA GLU A 305 14.72 16.19 3.45
C GLU A 305 15.52 15.30 4.39
N VAL A 306 16.74 14.94 4.02
CA VAL A 306 17.59 14.02 4.77
C VAL A 306 18.99 14.60 4.85
N ALA A 307 19.50 14.73 6.07
CA ALA A 307 20.89 15.10 6.34
C ALA A 307 21.62 13.89 6.94
N GLY A 308 22.83 13.63 6.48
CA GLY A 308 23.53 12.41 6.85
C GLY A 308 25.02 12.43 6.55
N SER A 309 25.62 11.24 6.60
CA SER A 309 27.01 11.02 6.23
C SER A 309 27.15 9.78 5.36
N MET A 310 27.93 9.89 4.31
CA MET A 310 28.46 8.77 3.55
C MET A 310 29.76 8.31 4.20
N ARG A 311 29.86 7.03 4.50
CA ARG A 311 31.01 6.51 5.26
C ARG A 311 32.32 6.68 4.49
N GLN A 312 32.31 6.34 3.21
CA GLN A 312 33.45 6.39 2.29
C GLN A 312 32.95 6.66 0.87
N TRP A 313 33.78 7.35 0.09
CA TRP A 313 33.56 7.47 -1.35
C TRP A 313 33.68 6.08 -2.00
N PRO A 314 32.68 5.63 -2.78
CA PRO A 314 32.76 4.32 -3.45
C PRO A 314 33.95 4.24 -4.41
N ALA A 315 34.67 3.13 -4.36
CA ALA A 315 35.84 2.91 -5.23
C ALA A 315 35.48 2.78 -6.72
N THR A 316 34.22 2.46 -7.02
CA THR A 316 33.67 2.34 -8.37
C THR A 316 33.24 3.70 -8.95
N TRP A 317 33.07 4.72 -8.10
CA TRP A 317 32.75 6.06 -8.54
C TRP A 317 34.01 6.76 -9.08
N PRO A 318 33.86 7.75 -9.98
CA PRO A 318 35.00 8.54 -10.44
C PRO A 318 35.82 9.08 -9.26
N ALA A 319 37.14 8.98 -9.38
CA ALA A 319 38.05 9.41 -8.32
C ALA A 319 37.91 10.92 -8.08
N LEU A 320 37.76 11.31 -6.82
CA LEU A 320 37.77 12.73 -6.46
C LEU A 320 39.20 13.29 -6.55
N PRO A 321 39.38 14.49 -7.13
CA PRO A 321 40.70 15.10 -7.27
C PRO A 321 41.30 15.44 -5.88
N PRO A 322 42.62 15.37 -5.71
CA PRO A 322 43.27 15.78 -4.46
C PRO A 322 43.04 17.27 -4.14
N PRO A 323 42.95 17.63 -2.85
CA PRO A 323 43.00 16.78 -1.67
C PRO A 323 41.65 16.13 -1.30
N VAL A 324 40.57 16.43 -2.04
CA VAL A 324 39.19 16.02 -1.73
C VAL A 324 39.05 14.49 -1.65
N GLY A 325 39.66 13.76 -2.59
CA GLY A 325 39.62 12.28 -2.61
C GLY A 325 40.62 11.58 -1.69
N GLY A 326 41.54 12.31 -1.06
CA GLY A 326 42.66 11.73 -0.31
C GLY A 326 42.34 11.36 1.14
N SER A 327 41.15 11.72 1.63
CA SER A 327 40.75 11.57 3.04
C SER A 327 39.69 10.49 3.19
N GLY A 328 39.95 9.54 4.10
CA GLY A 328 38.98 8.49 4.48
C GLY A 328 37.90 8.97 5.46
N ALA A 329 37.77 10.28 5.68
CA ALA A 329 36.75 10.85 6.55
C ALA A 329 35.35 10.69 5.92
N PRO A 330 34.31 10.49 6.75
CA PRO A 330 32.93 10.50 6.27
C PRO A 330 32.59 11.79 5.51
N LEU A 331 31.75 11.70 4.49
CA LEU A 331 31.27 12.84 3.70
C LEU A 331 29.86 13.23 4.14
N PRO A 332 29.69 14.34 4.88
CA PRO A 332 28.36 14.89 5.13
C PRO A 332 27.60 15.19 3.85
N PHE A 333 26.32 14.84 3.84
CA PHE A 333 25.41 15.18 2.75
C PHE A 333 24.11 15.78 3.29
N ARG A 334 23.44 16.56 2.44
CA ARG A 334 22.01 16.88 2.56
C ARG A 334 21.34 16.62 1.22
N LEU A 335 20.22 15.91 1.27
CA LEU A 335 19.36 15.60 0.13
C LEU A 335 17.99 16.22 0.40
N ALA A 336 17.45 16.93 -0.57
CA ALA A 336 16.07 17.42 -0.52
C ALA A 336 15.38 17.14 -1.85
N TYR A 337 14.14 16.66 -1.79
CA TYR A 337 13.32 16.35 -2.95
C TYR A 337 11.87 16.71 -2.67
N SER A 338 11.17 17.20 -3.68
CA SER A 338 9.72 17.43 -3.67
C SER A 338 9.22 17.30 -5.10
N GLY A 339 8.50 16.23 -5.41
CA GLY A 339 8.06 15.96 -6.77
C GLY A 339 7.31 14.64 -6.91
N PRO A 340 7.15 14.11 -8.14
CA PRO A 340 6.49 12.84 -8.40
C PRO A 340 7.19 11.64 -7.73
N ALA A 341 6.44 10.57 -7.47
CA ALA A 341 6.97 9.38 -6.78
C ALA A 341 7.99 8.55 -7.60
N ASP A 342 8.11 8.82 -8.89
CA ASP A 342 9.11 8.18 -9.79
C ASP A 342 10.49 8.83 -9.72
N LEU A 343 10.68 9.86 -8.88
CA LEU A 343 11.93 10.62 -8.72
C LEU A 343 12.40 11.34 -10.00
N SER A 344 11.48 11.57 -10.95
CA SER A 344 11.80 12.23 -12.22
C SER A 344 12.14 13.71 -12.09
N ASP A 345 11.74 14.37 -10.99
CA ASP A 345 12.00 15.79 -10.78
C ASP A 345 13.39 16.07 -10.18
N GLN A 346 13.77 17.35 -10.06
CA GLN A 346 15.08 17.72 -9.54
C GLN A 346 15.21 17.47 -8.02
N LEU A 347 16.23 16.70 -7.66
CA LEU A 347 16.72 16.50 -6.31
C LEU A 347 17.86 17.50 -6.03
N GLN A 348 17.83 18.14 -4.86
CA GLN A 348 18.91 19.01 -4.39
C GLN A 348 19.90 18.20 -3.56
N LEU A 349 21.19 18.35 -3.89
CA LEU A 349 22.30 17.70 -3.20
C LEU A 349 23.28 18.75 -2.69
N VAL A 350 23.60 18.66 -1.40
CA VAL A 350 24.74 19.36 -0.81
C VAL A 350 25.71 18.30 -0.28
N LEU A 351 26.98 18.41 -0.67
CA LEU A 351 28.07 17.60 -0.14
C LEU A 351 29.10 18.52 0.50
N ALA A 352 29.69 18.06 1.60
CA ALA A 352 30.84 18.74 2.22
C ALA A 352 31.96 17.73 2.48
N HIS A 353 33.21 18.14 2.25
CA HIS A 353 34.38 17.34 2.61
C HIS A 353 35.56 18.24 2.97
N GLY A 354 35.87 18.35 4.25
CA GLY A 354 36.80 19.38 4.74
C GLY A 354 36.28 20.77 4.42
N ASP A 355 37.10 21.59 3.75
CA ASP A 355 36.71 22.93 3.28
C ASP A 355 36.08 22.93 1.88
N ALA A 356 35.95 21.76 1.24
CA ALA A 356 35.27 21.61 -0.04
C ALA A 356 33.76 21.53 0.16
N ARG A 357 33.00 22.27 -0.65
CA ARG A 357 31.54 22.22 -0.64
C ARG A 357 30.99 22.14 -2.05
N PHE A 358 30.12 21.17 -2.28
CA PHE A 358 29.34 21.06 -3.49
C PHE A 358 27.87 21.36 -3.18
N GLN A 359 27.22 22.11 -4.06
CA GLN A 359 25.78 22.31 -4.06
C GLN A 359 25.27 22.15 -5.49
N GLY A 360 24.34 21.24 -5.70
CA GLY A 360 23.81 20.99 -7.03
C GLY A 360 22.40 20.44 -7.05
N ARG A 361 21.90 20.27 -8.26
CA ARG A 361 20.63 19.64 -8.60
C ARG A 361 20.90 18.49 -9.56
N LEU A 362 20.16 17.40 -9.39
CA LEU A 362 20.28 16.22 -10.23
C LEU A 362 18.92 15.54 -10.35
N ARG A 363 18.72 14.74 -11.40
CA ARG A 363 17.59 13.81 -11.48
C ARG A 363 18.11 12.43 -11.09
N ALA A 364 17.46 11.79 -10.12
CA ALA A 364 17.96 10.53 -9.58
C ALA A 364 18.04 9.42 -10.66
N PRO A 365 17.04 9.24 -11.55
CA PRO A 365 17.12 8.25 -12.63
C PRO A 365 18.33 8.46 -13.56
N ASP A 366 18.63 9.70 -13.93
CA ASP A 366 19.70 10.04 -14.86
C ASP A 366 21.08 9.74 -14.26
N VAL A 367 21.30 10.11 -12.99
CA VAL A 367 22.55 9.81 -12.28
C VAL A 367 22.73 8.31 -12.09
N ILE A 368 21.67 7.56 -11.78
CA ILE A 368 21.76 6.10 -11.63
C ILE A 368 22.08 5.44 -12.99
N SER A 369 21.45 5.87 -14.08
CA SER A 369 21.76 5.37 -15.43
C SER A 369 23.20 5.69 -15.82
N TRP A 370 23.68 6.90 -15.53
CA TRP A 370 25.06 7.30 -15.78
C TRP A 370 26.05 6.45 -14.98
N LEU A 371 25.79 6.23 -13.68
CA LEU A 371 26.61 5.35 -12.84
C LEU A 371 26.66 3.91 -13.37
N GLY A 372 25.55 3.39 -13.89
CA GLY A 372 25.48 2.05 -14.49
C GLY A 372 26.23 1.94 -15.83
N ALA A 373 26.43 3.05 -16.53
CA ALA A 373 27.11 3.13 -17.81
C ALA A 373 28.59 3.52 -17.71
N LEU A 374 29.18 3.53 -16.49
CA LEU A 374 30.57 3.94 -16.24
C LEU A 374 31.66 3.06 -16.91
N GLU A 375 31.29 2.08 -17.73
CA GLU A 375 32.21 1.31 -18.57
C GLU A 375 32.66 2.13 -19.80
N GLY A 376 33.47 3.17 -19.56
CA GLY A 376 34.19 3.95 -20.58
C GLY A 376 33.81 5.43 -20.66
N ASP A 377 34.84 6.28 -20.89
CA ASP A 377 34.92 7.69 -21.36
C ASP A 377 33.72 8.66 -21.20
N THR A 378 32.80 8.42 -20.29
CA THR A 378 31.63 9.30 -20.07
C THR A 378 32.04 10.39 -19.08
N PRO A 379 32.34 11.63 -19.51
CA PRO A 379 33.28 12.46 -18.76
C PRO A 379 32.65 13.22 -17.60
N LEU A 380 31.33 13.40 -17.55
CA LEU A 380 30.66 14.19 -16.51
C LEU A 380 29.29 13.60 -16.12
N PRO A 381 28.93 13.61 -14.82
CA PRO A 381 27.60 13.23 -14.36
C PRO A 381 26.53 14.20 -14.88
N PRO A 382 25.29 13.73 -15.15
CA PRO A 382 24.16 14.57 -15.54
C PRO A 382 23.61 15.32 -14.31
N LEU A 383 24.35 16.34 -13.87
CA LEU A 383 23.98 17.19 -12.76
C LEU A 383 24.34 18.65 -13.06
N GLU A 384 23.61 19.56 -12.41
CA GLU A 384 23.91 20.98 -12.40
C GLU A 384 24.45 21.32 -11.01
N GLY A 385 25.50 22.14 -10.89
CA GLY A 385 25.94 22.56 -9.55
C GLY A 385 27.21 23.37 -9.50
N ARG A 386 27.51 23.83 -8.29
CA ARG A 386 28.68 24.61 -7.94
C ARG A 386 29.52 23.86 -6.92
N LEU A 387 30.81 23.71 -7.22
CA LEU A 387 31.83 23.21 -6.29
C LEU A 387 32.74 24.37 -5.90
N ASP A 388 32.73 24.70 -4.61
CA ASP A 388 33.66 25.65 -3.99
C ASP A 388 34.76 24.86 -3.27
N VAL A 389 36.01 25.03 -3.71
CA VAL A 389 37.17 24.32 -3.16
C VAL A 389 38.33 25.30 -2.95
N PRO A 390 38.91 25.39 -1.74
CA PRO A 390 40.03 26.30 -1.50
C PRO A 390 41.31 25.90 -2.24
N ARG A 391 41.49 24.61 -2.54
CA ARG A 391 42.64 24.08 -3.26
C ARG A 391 42.27 22.78 -3.98
N ILE A 392 42.61 22.67 -5.26
CA ILE A 392 42.45 21.45 -6.05
C ILE A 392 43.69 21.22 -6.91
N ASP A 393 44.13 19.97 -7.01
CA ASP A 393 45.24 19.57 -7.87
C ASP A 393 44.67 18.85 -9.12
N MET A 394 44.90 19.41 -10.31
CA MET A 394 44.47 18.85 -11.60
C MET A 394 45.61 18.89 -12.62
N GLY A 395 45.91 17.77 -13.28
CA GLY A 395 46.86 17.73 -14.40
C GLY A 395 48.27 18.24 -14.07
N GLY A 396 48.72 18.12 -12.82
CA GLY A 396 50.01 18.63 -12.35
C GLY A 396 50.03 20.12 -11.96
N ALA A 397 48.90 20.82 -12.07
CA ALA A 397 48.73 22.18 -11.57
C ALA A 397 47.96 22.20 -10.23
N THR A 398 48.39 23.06 -9.31
CA THR A 398 47.67 23.39 -8.08
C THR A 398 46.90 24.68 -8.29
N LEU A 399 45.59 24.65 -8.09
CA LEU A 399 44.69 25.80 -8.19
C LEU A 399 44.16 26.16 -6.80
N HIS A 400 44.00 27.46 -6.51
CA HIS A 400 43.53 27.98 -5.23
C HIS A 400 42.25 28.81 -5.39
N GLY A 401 41.31 28.69 -4.46
CA GLY A 401 40.04 29.42 -4.47
C GLY A 401 39.16 29.09 -5.67
N VAL A 402 39.08 27.80 -6.03
CA VAL A 402 38.44 27.35 -7.26
C VAL A 402 36.94 27.24 -7.07
N GLU A 403 36.22 27.83 -8.02
CA GLU A 403 34.80 27.63 -8.23
C GLU A 403 34.61 26.86 -9.54
N ILE A 404 33.98 25.69 -9.49
CA ILE A 404 33.61 24.92 -10.68
C ILE A 404 32.10 24.94 -10.80
N THR A 405 31.59 25.41 -11.93
CA THR A 405 30.18 25.28 -12.31
C THR A 405 30.06 24.11 -13.27
N VAL A 406 29.14 23.20 -12.99
CA VAL A 406 28.75 22.12 -13.87
C VAL A 406 27.36 22.46 -14.37
N ASP A 407 27.22 22.62 -15.69
CA ASP A 407 25.93 22.80 -16.34
C ASP A 407 25.51 21.47 -16.97
N GLU A 408 24.20 21.26 -17.13
CA GLU A 408 23.67 20.11 -17.87
C GLU A 408 24.24 20.14 -19.29
N GLY A 409 25.09 19.18 -19.61
CA GLY A 409 25.72 19.10 -20.93
C GLY A 409 24.64 18.88 -21.99
N ASP A 410 24.53 19.81 -22.94
CA ASP A 410 23.79 19.58 -24.18
C ASP A 410 24.29 18.26 -24.79
N PRO A 411 23.43 17.26 -25.07
CA PRO A 411 23.85 16.05 -25.77
C PRO A 411 24.33 16.46 -27.15
N GLY A 412 25.63 16.74 -27.24
CA GLY A 412 26.25 17.39 -28.37
C GLY A 412 25.90 16.66 -29.66
N THR A 413 25.22 17.39 -30.54
CA THR A 413 25.20 17.15 -31.97
C THR A 413 26.64 17.01 -32.46
N GLY A 414 27.11 15.76 -32.57
CA GLY A 414 28.30 15.41 -33.33
C GLY A 414 28.04 15.64 -34.81
N THR A 415 28.15 16.89 -35.25
CA THR A 415 28.33 17.25 -36.66
C THR A 415 29.67 17.93 -36.81
N GLY A 416 30.61 17.25 -37.47
CA GLY A 416 31.85 17.86 -37.93
C GLY A 416 32.89 16.81 -38.39
N PRO A 417 33.24 16.77 -39.68
CA PRO A 417 34.12 15.76 -40.31
C PRO A 417 35.60 15.85 -39.94
#